data_AF-X1AE37-F1
#
_entry.id   AF-X1AE37-F1
#
_cell.length_a   1.000
_cell.length_b   1.000
_cell.length_c   1.000
_cell.angle_alpha   90.00
_cell.angle_beta   90.00
_cell.angle_gamma   90.00
#
_symmetry.space_group_name_H-M   'P 1'
#
loop_
_entity.id
_entity.type
_entity.pdbx_description
1 polymer ?
#
loop_
_entity_poly.entity_id
_entity_poly.type
_entity_poly.pdbx_seq_one_letter_code
_entity_poly.pdbx_strand_id
1 'polypeptide(L)'
;HSAKGLEWHTVFIIWALDSRFPSTYALRHEEDLEEELRLMYVAATRAKENLFISYPINIYDRAMGKVFSKPSRFLDGIGEDLLEHWALTLE
;
A
#
# COMPACT_ATOMS: atom_id res chain seq x y z
N HIS A 1 2.78 -5.78 -10.48
CA HIS A 1 3.46 -6.12 -11.76
C HIS A 1 2.51 -6.25 -12.95
N SER A 2 1.59 -7.23 -12.99
CA SER A 2 0.74 -7.51 -14.18
C SER A 2 -0.16 -6.37 -14.62
N ALA A 3 -0.41 -5.39 -13.76
CA ALA A 3 -1.18 -4.19 -14.08
C ALA A 3 -0.42 -3.16 -14.93
N LYS A 4 0.89 -3.32 -15.13
CA LYS A 4 1.71 -2.36 -15.90
C LYS A 4 1.19 -2.23 -17.33
N GLY A 5 0.93 -1.01 -17.77
CA GLY A 5 0.42 -0.70 -19.12
C GLY A 5 -1.10 -0.80 -19.26
N LEU A 6 -1.81 -1.19 -18.21
CA LEU A 6 -3.27 -1.19 -18.15
C LEU A 6 -3.78 0.01 -17.33
N GLU A 7 -5.05 0.36 -17.47
CA GLU A 7 -5.69 1.44 -16.72
C GLU A 7 -7.16 1.11 -16.45
N TRP A 8 -7.70 1.59 -15.34
CA TRP A 8 -9.08 1.36 -14.93
C TRP A 8 -9.72 2.64 -14.38
N HIS A 9 -11.03 2.74 -14.49
CA HIS A 9 -11.78 3.85 -13.89
C HIS A 9 -11.50 3.97 -12.39
N THR A 10 -11.46 2.85 -11.66
CA THR A 10 -11.21 2.80 -10.22
C THR A 10 -10.22 1.70 -9.89
N VAL A 11 -9.28 2.00 -8.99
CA VAL A 11 -8.27 1.05 -8.51
C VAL A 11 -8.29 1.00 -6.99
N PHE A 12 -8.21 -0.22 -6.47
CA PHE A 12 -8.01 -0.50 -5.06
C PHE A 12 -6.62 -1.12 -4.85
N ILE A 13 -5.74 -0.39 -4.17
CA ILE A 13 -4.47 -0.93 -3.68
C ILE A 13 -4.73 -1.48 -2.29
N ILE A 14 -4.82 -2.80 -2.19
CA ILE A 14 -5.03 -3.50 -0.92
C ILE A 14 -3.68 -3.87 -0.29
N TRP A 15 -3.68 -4.12 1.03
CA TRP A 15 -2.48 -4.51 1.78
C TRP A 15 -1.32 -3.52 1.69
N ALA A 16 -1.63 -2.23 1.58
CA ALA A 16 -0.65 -1.15 1.68
C ALA A 16 -0.21 -1.00 3.15
N LEU A 17 0.54 -1.98 3.64
CA LEU A 17 0.94 -2.17 5.02
C LEU A 17 2.46 -2.28 5.07
N ASP A 18 3.09 -1.61 6.04
CA ASP A 18 4.54 -1.73 6.19
C ASP A 18 4.90 -3.21 6.42
N SER A 19 6.00 -3.67 5.82
CA SER A 19 6.47 -5.07 5.76
C SER A 19 5.71 -6.04 4.83
N ARG A 20 4.58 -5.61 4.24
CA ARG A 20 3.89 -6.30 3.13
C ARG A 20 4.07 -5.57 1.81
N PHE A 21 3.87 -4.26 1.81
CA PHE A 21 4.12 -3.39 0.68
C PHE A 21 4.63 -2.04 1.20
N PRO A 22 5.95 -1.84 1.33
CA PRO A 22 7.03 -2.71 0.84
C PRO A 22 7.14 -4.03 1.61
N SER A 23 7.55 -5.10 0.94
CA SER A 23 7.79 -6.39 1.58
C SER A 23 8.96 -6.33 2.57
N THR A 24 8.94 -7.18 3.61
CA THR A 24 10.03 -7.27 4.60
C THR A 24 11.40 -7.53 3.96
N TYR A 25 11.43 -8.22 2.82
CA TYR A 25 12.66 -8.49 2.09
C TYR A 25 13.26 -7.21 1.51
N ALA A 26 12.42 -6.39 0.86
CA ALA A 26 12.86 -5.14 0.24
C ALA A 26 13.33 -4.09 1.24
N LEU A 27 12.98 -4.23 2.53
CA LEU A 27 13.49 -3.36 3.59
C LEU A 27 15.00 -3.53 3.87
N ARG A 28 15.64 -4.58 3.33
CA ARG A 28 17.04 -4.91 3.63
C ARG A 28 18.04 -4.13 2.77
N HIS A 29 17.65 -3.74 1.56
CA HIS A 29 18.49 -3.00 0.63
C HIS A 29 17.71 -1.81 0.07
N GLU A 30 18.38 -0.67 -0.05
CA GLU A 30 17.77 0.55 -0.55
C GLU A 30 17.25 0.41 -1.99
N GLU A 31 18.00 -0.29 -2.84
CA GLU A 31 17.60 -0.56 -4.24
C GLU A 31 16.31 -1.37 -4.36
N ASP A 32 16.10 -2.35 -3.47
CA ASP A 32 14.88 -3.16 -3.44
C ASP A 32 13.69 -2.31 -2.95
N LEU A 33 13.94 -1.43 -1.98
CA LEU A 33 12.93 -0.52 -1.46
C LEU A 33 12.49 0.51 -2.52
N GLU A 34 13.44 1.04 -3.29
CA GLU A 34 13.14 1.93 -4.41
C GLU A 34 12.32 1.22 -5.50
N GLU A 35 12.59 -0.05 -5.77
CA GLU A 35 11.78 -0.83 -6.71
C GLU A 35 10.35 -1.01 -6.20
N GLU A 36 10.15 -1.32 -4.92
CA GLU A 36 8.81 -1.39 -4.33
C GLU A 36 8.08 -0.04 -4.36
N LEU A 37 8.80 1.08 -4.18
CA LEU A 37 8.23 2.41 -4.37
C LEU A 37 7.79 2.64 -5.83
N ARG A 38 8.60 2.21 -6.80
CA ARG A 38 8.20 2.22 -8.23
C ARG A 38 6.96 1.37 -8.47
N LEU A 39 6.81 0.23 -7.79
CA LEU A 39 5.62 -0.59 -7.90
C LEU A 39 4.38 0.10 -7.31
N MET A 40 4.51 0.80 -6.18
CA MET A 40 3.43 1.61 -5.60
C MET A 40 3.00 2.70 -6.58
N TYR A 41 3.95 3.42 -7.15
CA TYR A 41 3.70 4.44 -8.18
C TYR A 41 3.00 3.84 -9.42
N VAL A 42 3.47 2.70 -9.93
CA VAL A 42 2.83 2.03 -11.06
C VAL A 42 1.39 1.66 -10.71
N ALA A 43 1.14 1.08 -9.53
CA ALA A 43 -0.20 0.71 -9.08
C ALA A 43 -1.13 1.92 -8.97
N ALA A 44 -0.67 3.02 -8.34
CA ALA A 44 -1.44 4.25 -8.16
C ALA A 44 -1.81 4.87 -9.51
N THR A 45 -0.85 4.95 -10.45
CA THR A 45 -1.07 5.51 -11.79
C THR A 45 -1.89 4.61 -12.72
N ARG A 46 -2.41 3.46 -12.25
CA ARG A 46 -3.39 2.69 -13.01
C ARG A 46 -4.81 3.23 -12.85
N ALA A 47 -5.05 4.08 -11.84
CA ALA A 47 -6.33 4.71 -11.60
C ALA A 47 -6.55 5.90 -12.54
N LYS A 48 -7.70 5.96 -13.20
CA LYS A 48 -8.11 7.12 -14.00
C LYS A 48 -8.84 8.17 -13.18
N GLU A 49 -9.78 7.73 -12.36
CA GLU A 49 -10.65 8.64 -11.60
C GLU A 49 -10.50 8.42 -10.09
N ASN A 50 -10.67 7.18 -9.63
CA ASN A 50 -10.67 6.88 -8.19
C ASN A 50 -9.53 5.94 -7.79
N LEU A 51 -8.75 6.35 -6.80
CA LEU A 51 -7.74 5.53 -6.15
C LEU A 51 -8.09 5.34 -4.68
N PHE A 52 -8.27 4.09 -4.28
CA PHE A 52 -8.45 3.73 -2.88
C PHE A 52 -7.26 2.90 -2.42
N ILE A 53 -6.73 3.24 -1.26
CA ILE A 53 -5.62 2.51 -0.64
C ILE A 53 -6.09 1.99 0.71
N SER A 54 -5.99 0.68 0.93
CA SER A 54 -6.48 0.04 2.14
C SER A 54 -5.45 -0.88 2.78
N TYR A 55 -5.53 -0.97 4.10
CA TYR A 55 -4.71 -1.85 4.93
C TYR A 55 -5.55 -2.32 6.13
N PRO A 56 -5.28 -3.51 6.67
CA PRO A 56 -5.95 -3.98 7.88
C PRO A 56 -5.42 -3.25 9.12
N ILE A 57 -6.31 -2.83 10.01
CA ILE A 57 -5.96 -2.09 11.24
C ILE A 57 -5.17 -2.98 12.23
N ASN A 58 -5.60 -4.22 12.42
CA ASN A 58 -4.93 -5.19 13.29
C ASN A 58 -4.97 -6.57 12.64
N ILE A 59 -3.89 -6.98 11.99
CA ILE A 59 -3.78 -8.36 11.50
C ILE A 59 -2.67 -9.12 12.20
N TYR A 60 -3.03 -10.30 12.72
CA TYR A 60 -2.07 -11.27 13.21
C TYR A 60 -1.64 -12.20 12.06
N ASP A 61 -0.38 -12.11 11.65
CA ASP A 61 0.22 -13.06 10.75
C ASP A 61 0.75 -14.27 11.52
N ARG A 62 0.11 -15.42 11.31
CA ARG A 62 0.46 -16.68 11.99
C ARG A 62 1.80 -17.25 11.54
N ALA A 63 2.22 -17.03 10.29
CA ALA A 63 3.48 -17.55 9.77
C ALA A 63 4.67 -16.77 10.32
N MET A 64 4.49 -15.47 10.57
CA MET A 64 5.53 -14.58 11.12
C MET A 64 5.43 -14.40 12.65
N GLY A 65 4.32 -14.83 13.26
CA GLY A 65 4.05 -14.65 14.70
C GLY A 65 3.96 -13.19 15.11
N LYS A 66 3.53 -12.30 14.21
CA LYS A 66 3.57 -10.83 14.40
C LYS A 66 2.21 -10.18 14.10
N VAL A 67 1.92 -9.11 14.83
CA VAL A 67 0.82 -8.20 14.51
C VAL A 67 1.36 -7.11 13.59
N PHE A 68 0.67 -6.91 12.47
CA PHE A 68 0.91 -5.79 11.57
C PHE A 68 -0.25 -4.82 11.65
N SER A 69 0.06 -3.55 11.87
CA SER A 69 -0.94 -2.48 12.03
C SER A 69 -0.51 -1.15 11.41
N LYS A 70 0.73 -1.06 10.90
CA LYS A 70 1.25 0.18 10.34
C LYS A 70 0.92 0.27 8.85
N PRO A 71 0.33 1.37 8.38
CA PRO A 71 0.16 1.61 6.94
C PRO A 71 1.52 1.60 6.24
N SER A 72 1.50 1.42 4.93
CA SER A 72 2.71 1.48 4.10
C SER A 72 3.41 2.82 4.30
N ARG A 73 4.73 2.76 4.57
CA ARG A 73 5.59 3.94 4.66
C ARG A 73 5.57 4.80 3.40
N PHE A 74 5.16 4.25 2.25
CA PHE A 74 5.05 5.00 1.00
C PHE A 74 3.90 6.01 1.00
N LEU A 75 3.03 5.96 2.01
CA LEU A 75 1.97 6.95 2.22
C LEU A 75 2.41 8.09 3.16
N ASP A 76 3.60 7.97 3.78
CA ASP A 76 4.09 8.97 4.73
C ASP A 76 4.30 10.32 4.01
N GLY A 77 3.79 11.39 4.61
CA GLY A 77 3.96 12.75 4.09
C GLY A 77 2.99 13.15 2.98
N ILE A 78 2.07 12.27 2.56
CA ILE A 78 0.95 12.67 1.70
C ILE A 78 -0.05 13.45 2.56
N GLY A 79 -0.38 14.68 2.15
CA GLY A 79 -1.35 15.52 2.84
C GLY A 79 -2.78 14.97 2.75
N GLU A 80 -3.60 15.27 3.76
CA GLU A 80 -5.02 14.84 3.81
C GLU A 80 -5.85 15.44 2.66
N ASP A 81 -5.38 16.55 2.06
CA ASP A 81 -5.97 17.17 0.87
C ASP A 81 -5.82 16.31 -0.39
N LEU A 82 -4.82 15.41 -0.42
CA LEU A 82 -4.56 14.48 -1.51
C LEU A 82 -5.01 13.05 -1.20
N LEU A 83 -4.90 12.64 0.06
CA LEU A 83 -5.27 11.30 0.51
C LEU A 83 -6.07 11.38 1.81
N GLU A 84 -7.39 11.39 1.67
CA GLU A 84 -8.31 11.40 2.80
C GLU A 84 -8.23 10.08 3.59
N HIS A 85 -8.21 10.18 4.93
CA HIS A 85 -8.16 9.03 5.81
C HIS A 85 -9.55 8.59 6.27
N TRP A 86 -9.85 7.31 6.04
CA TRP A 86 -11.11 6.68 6.45
C TRP A 86 -10.84 5.52 7.42
N ALA A 87 -11.57 5.49 8.53
CA ALA A 87 -11.58 4.36 9.45
C ALA A 87 -12.88 3.57 9.27
N LEU A 88 -12.80 2.40 8.64
CA LEU A 88 -13.94 1.50 8.50
C LEU A 88 -14.13 0.74 9.83
N THR A 89 -15.05 1.23 10.65
CA THR A 89 -15.44 0.57 11.91
C THR A 89 -16.75 -0.18 11.70
N LEU A 90 -16.87 -1.35 12.32
CA LEU A 90 -18.17 -2.00 12.47
C LEU A 90 -18.84 -1.29 13.66
N GLU A 91 -20.01 -0.70 13.44
CA GLU A 91 -20.88 -0.20 14.52
C GLU A 91 -21.22 -1.33 15.52
#